data_AF-A0A2R6EY67-F1
#
_entry.id   AF-A0A2R6EY67-F1
#
_cell.length_a   1.000
_cell.length_b   1.000
_cell.length_c   1.000
_cell.angle_alpha   90.00
_cell.angle_beta   90.00
_cell.angle_gamma   90.00
#
_symmetry.space_group_name_H-M   'P 1'
#
loop_
_entity.id
_entity.type
_entity.pdbx_description
1 polymer ?
#
loop_
_entity_poly.entity_id
_entity_poly.type
_entity_poly.pdbx_seq_one_letter_code
_entity_poly.pdbx_strand_id
1 'polypeptide(L)'
;MDHEVRTAYGGEEALEHADEDVDIVFLDRQMPDYSGDEVLSKIRERGLDCRVVMVTAVDPDFDIVSMEFDDYLTKPVMHDDLAEAVDSMRERNDYDETLQEYFALTSKKATLEAEKTPSELENSEEYQEMVDRVSELEEQADTAVADFDDDYDSLFQEFPGGE
;
A
#
# COMPACT_ATOMS: atom_id res chain seq x y z
N MET A 1 -10.86 19.54 5.89
CA MET A 1 -9.71 18.77 5.40
C MET A 1 -9.37 19.35 4.07
N ASP A 2 -8.30 20.15 4.02
CA ASP A 2 -7.87 20.84 2.81
C ASP A 2 -6.63 20.09 2.32
N HIS A 3 -6.75 19.38 1.21
CA HIS A 3 -5.64 18.73 0.51
C HIS A 3 -5.42 19.50 -0.80
N GLU A 4 -4.16 19.75 -1.16
CA GLU A 4 -3.84 20.20 -2.51
C GLU A 4 -3.93 18.99 -3.44
N VAL A 5 -4.73 19.09 -4.50
CA VAL A 5 -4.93 17.99 -5.46
C VAL A 5 -4.34 18.39 -6.80
N ARG A 6 -3.44 17.55 -7.30
CA ARG A 6 -2.91 17.60 -8.66
C ARG A 6 -3.45 16.40 -9.41
N THR A 7 -3.84 16.59 -10.67
CA THR A 7 -4.40 15.52 -11.51
C THR A 7 -3.50 15.29 -12.72
N ALA A 8 -3.24 14.03 -13.04
CA ALA A 8 -2.56 13.61 -14.25
C ALA A 8 -3.44 12.63 -15.04
N TYR A 9 -3.39 12.70 -16.37
CA TYR A 9 -4.20 11.86 -17.26
C TYR A 9 -3.39 10.77 -17.99
N GLY A 10 -2.14 10.55 -17.56
CA GLY A 10 -1.26 9.51 -18.08
C GLY A 10 0.06 9.48 -17.31
N GLY A 11 0.89 8.47 -17.57
CA GLY A 11 2.10 8.26 -16.78
C GLY A 11 3.19 9.33 -16.98
N GLU A 12 3.31 9.93 -18.18
CA GLU A 12 4.26 11.03 -18.39
C GLU A 12 3.90 12.25 -17.54
N GLU A 13 2.65 12.69 -17.59
CA GLU A 13 2.15 13.80 -16.78
C GLU A 13 2.21 13.49 -15.28
N ALA A 14 1.93 12.24 -14.88
CA ALA A 14 2.06 11.82 -13.49
C ALA A 14 3.51 11.98 -13.00
N LEU A 15 4.48 11.62 -13.83
CA LEU A 15 5.90 11.78 -13.53
C LEU A 15 6.36 13.23 -13.60
N GLU A 16 5.70 14.11 -14.35
CA GLU A 16 5.99 15.54 -14.34
C GLU A 16 5.50 16.22 -13.06
N HIS A 17 4.36 15.79 -12.52
CA HIS A 17 3.77 16.34 -11.29
C HIS A 17 4.28 15.69 -10.00
N ALA A 18 4.87 14.50 -10.09
CA ALA A 18 5.46 13.80 -8.94
C ALA A 18 6.79 14.45 -8.53
N ASP A 19 6.76 15.13 -7.39
CA ASP A 19 7.89 15.81 -6.76
C ASP A 19 7.86 15.61 -5.23
N GLU A 20 8.83 16.21 -4.53
CA GLU A 20 9.01 16.10 -3.07
C GLU A 20 7.87 16.73 -2.25
N ASP A 21 7.01 17.54 -2.86
CA ASP A 21 5.85 18.16 -2.20
C ASP A 21 4.61 17.25 -2.24
N VAL A 22 4.67 16.10 -2.92
CA VAL A 22 3.55 15.16 -3.01
C VAL A 22 3.62 14.13 -1.89
N ASP A 23 2.66 14.17 -0.96
CA ASP A 23 2.59 13.20 0.14
C ASP A 23 2.04 11.83 -0.30
N ILE A 24 1.00 11.84 -1.17
CA ILE A 24 0.21 10.66 -1.53
C ILE A 24 -0.10 10.69 -3.03
N VAL A 25 0.07 9.56 -3.69
CA VAL A 25 -0.24 9.33 -5.11
C VAL A 25 -1.29 8.23 -5.21
N PHE A 26 -2.43 8.55 -5.82
CA PHE A 26 -3.38 7.54 -6.30
C PHE A 26 -3.05 7.21 -7.75
N LEU A 27 -2.67 5.97 -8.01
CA LEU A 27 -2.09 5.56 -9.30
C LEU A 27 -2.94 4.49 -9.98
N ASP A 28 -3.39 4.73 -11.20
CA ASP A 28 -4.03 3.67 -11.99
C ASP A 28 -2.97 2.75 -12.60
N ARG A 29 -3.20 1.44 -12.48
CA ARG A 29 -2.35 0.41 -13.10
C ARG A 29 -2.47 0.40 -14.63
N GLN A 30 -3.68 0.64 -15.16
CA GLN A 30 -3.94 0.69 -16.60
C GLN A 30 -4.02 2.14 -17.08
N MET A 31 -2.94 2.61 -17.67
CA MET A 31 -2.88 3.91 -18.34
C MET A 31 -2.29 3.77 -19.75
N PRO A 32 -2.61 4.70 -20.67
CA PRO A 32 -1.91 4.78 -21.94
C PRO A 32 -0.44 5.17 -21.75
N ASP A 33 0.41 4.70 -22.68
CA ASP A 33 1.84 4.99 -22.82
C ASP A 33 2.78 4.41 -21.75
N TYR A 34 2.45 4.55 -20.46
CA TYR A 34 3.16 3.93 -19.34
C TYR A 34 2.17 3.15 -18.47
N SER A 35 2.55 1.96 -18.01
CA SER A 35 1.77 1.27 -16.98
C SER A 35 1.94 1.95 -15.62
N GLY A 36 0.98 1.77 -14.72
CA GLY A 36 1.14 2.23 -13.33
C GLY A 36 2.37 1.61 -12.67
N ASP A 37 2.71 0.37 -12.99
CA ASP A 37 3.89 -0.33 -12.48
C ASP A 37 5.19 0.40 -12.90
N GLU A 38 5.27 0.88 -14.14
CA GLU A 38 6.40 1.66 -14.65
C GLU A 38 6.49 3.04 -13.99
N VAL A 39 5.35 3.69 -13.75
CA VAL A 39 5.28 4.98 -13.06
C VAL A 39 5.74 4.83 -11.60
N LEU A 40 5.23 3.81 -10.90
CA LEU A 40 5.63 3.47 -9.54
C LEU A 40 7.14 3.25 -9.45
N SER A 41 7.68 2.40 -10.33
CA SER A 41 9.13 2.14 -10.39
C SER A 41 9.93 3.43 -10.55
N LYS A 42 9.50 4.33 -11.43
CA LYS A 42 10.17 5.62 -11.68
C LYS A 42 10.04 6.60 -10.53
N ILE A 43 8.94 6.58 -9.78
CA ILE A 43 8.77 7.37 -8.55
C ILE A 43 9.83 6.93 -7.53
N ARG A 44 9.97 5.62 -7.31
CA ARG A 44 10.97 5.06 -6.39
C ARG A 44 12.41 5.29 -6.86
N GLU A 45 12.69 5.13 -8.16
CA GLU A 45 14.01 5.44 -8.74
C GLU A 45 14.46 6.90 -8.55
N ARG A 46 13.49 7.83 -8.43
CA ARG A 46 13.76 9.26 -8.16
C ARG A 46 14.00 9.55 -6.68
N GLY A 47 13.82 8.56 -5.80
CA GLY A 47 13.90 8.74 -4.35
C GLY A 47 12.76 9.57 -3.79
N LEU A 48 11.56 9.47 -4.39
CA LEU A 48 10.37 10.11 -3.86
C LEU A 48 9.72 9.17 -2.82
N ASP A 49 9.60 9.69 -1.60
CA ASP A 49 9.06 8.95 -0.44
C ASP A 49 7.53 9.06 -0.31
N CYS A 50 6.86 9.56 -1.35
CA CYS A 50 5.40 9.68 -1.37
C CYS A 50 4.74 8.30 -1.22
N ARG A 51 3.61 8.26 -0.51
CA ARG A 51 2.79 7.05 -0.41
C ARG A 51 2.10 6.77 -1.74
N VAL A 52 2.07 5.53 -2.18
CA VAL A 52 1.41 5.15 -3.43
C VAL A 52 0.27 4.19 -3.14
N VAL A 53 -0.94 4.59 -3.48
CA VAL A 53 -2.14 3.76 -3.44
C VAL A 53 -2.52 3.41 -4.88
N MET A 54 -2.48 2.13 -5.20
CA MET A 54 -2.92 1.65 -6.52
C MET A 54 -4.44 1.71 -6.59
N VAL A 55 -5.00 2.34 -7.62
CA VAL A 55 -6.46 2.44 -7.82
C VAL A 55 -6.81 1.93 -9.21
N THR A 56 -7.26 0.68 -9.32
CA THR A 56 -7.36 0.05 -10.64
C THR A 56 -8.49 -0.96 -10.76
N ALA A 57 -8.87 -1.29 -11.99
CA ALA A 57 -9.82 -2.35 -12.32
C ALA A 57 -9.12 -3.66 -12.69
N VAL A 58 -7.80 -3.72 -12.53
CA VAL A 58 -7.01 -4.94 -12.74
C VAL A 58 -7.14 -5.83 -11.51
N ASP A 59 -7.54 -7.07 -11.73
CA ASP A 59 -7.49 -8.07 -10.67
C ASP A 59 -6.02 -8.28 -10.26
N PRO A 60 -5.69 -8.19 -8.97
CA PRO A 60 -4.34 -8.37 -8.50
C PRO A 60 -3.83 -9.79 -8.84
N ASP A 61 -2.55 -9.90 -9.17
CA ASP A 61 -1.86 -11.17 -9.27
C ASP A 61 -0.67 -11.22 -8.29
N PHE A 62 0.01 -12.35 -8.20
CA PHE A 62 1.12 -12.51 -7.25
C PHE A 62 2.29 -11.55 -7.48
N ASP A 63 2.36 -10.92 -8.65
CA ASP A 63 3.36 -9.91 -8.97
C ASP A 63 3.30 -8.67 -8.06
N ILE A 64 2.13 -8.36 -7.48
CA ILE A 64 1.96 -7.24 -6.54
C ILE A 64 2.81 -7.37 -5.29
N VAL A 65 3.23 -8.60 -4.93
CA VAL A 65 4.08 -8.86 -3.76
C VAL A 65 5.37 -8.05 -3.88
N SER A 66 5.95 -8.03 -5.07
CA SER A 66 7.22 -7.34 -5.37
C SER A 66 7.10 -5.83 -5.61
N MET A 67 5.88 -5.30 -5.77
CA MET A 67 5.67 -3.88 -6.10
C MET A 67 5.75 -3.00 -4.86
N GLU A 68 6.38 -1.82 -4.97
CA GLU A 68 6.64 -0.92 -3.82
C GLU A 68 5.51 0.09 -3.57
N PHE A 69 4.26 -0.37 -3.53
CA PHE A 69 3.08 0.44 -3.16
C PHE A 69 2.65 0.19 -1.71
N ASP A 70 1.89 1.13 -1.15
CA ASP A 70 1.43 1.15 0.24
C ASP A 70 0.01 0.59 0.43
N ASP A 71 -0.85 0.73 -0.59
CA ASP A 71 -2.20 0.17 -0.58
C ASP A 71 -2.78 -0.10 -1.98
N TYR A 72 -3.87 -0.88 -2.06
CA TYR A 72 -4.52 -1.28 -3.30
C TYR A 72 -6.05 -1.20 -3.20
N LEU A 73 -6.65 -0.37 -4.05
CA LEU A 73 -8.09 -0.18 -4.15
C LEU A 73 -8.60 -0.68 -5.51
N THR A 74 -9.43 -1.72 -5.48
CA THR A 74 -10.09 -2.25 -6.67
C THR A 74 -11.30 -1.40 -7.04
N LYS A 75 -11.37 -0.94 -8.30
CA LYS A 75 -12.52 -0.19 -8.81
C LYS A 75 -13.77 -1.07 -8.85
N PRO A 76 -14.97 -0.52 -8.57
CA PRO A 76 -15.27 0.90 -8.38
C PRO A 76 -14.95 1.42 -6.98
N VAL A 77 -14.23 2.55 -6.90
CA VAL A 77 -13.97 3.27 -5.64
C VAL A 77 -14.98 4.38 -5.40
N MET A 78 -15.39 4.55 -4.15
CA MET A 78 -16.24 5.61 -3.65
C MET A 78 -15.40 6.71 -3.02
N HIS A 79 -16.04 7.85 -2.74
CA HIS A 79 -15.37 8.96 -2.07
C HIS A 79 -14.86 8.56 -0.68
N ASP A 80 -15.63 7.76 0.05
CA ASP A 80 -15.26 7.33 1.40
C ASP A 80 -14.02 6.42 1.37
N ASP A 81 -13.90 5.51 0.38
CA ASP A 81 -12.71 4.65 0.21
C ASP A 81 -11.44 5.49 -0.01
N LEU A 82 -11.52 6.54 -0.83
CA LEU A 82 -10.39 7.45 -1.07
C LEU A 82 -10.05 8.28 0.18
N ALA A 83 -11.06 8.73 0.93
CA ALA A 83 -10.84 9.51 2.15
C ALA A 83 -10.17 8.66 3.23
N GLU A 84 -10.63 7.43 3.43
CA GLU A 84 -10.05 6.47 4.37
C GLU A 84 -8.60 6.11 4.01
N ALA A 85 -8.32 5.93 2.71
CA ALA A 85 -6.96 5.74 2.24
C ALA A 85 -6.06 6.97 2.51
N VAL A 86 -6.57 8.20 2.31
CA VAL A 86 -5.81 9.41 2.63
C VAL A 86 -5.48 9.49 4.13
N ASP A 87 -6.46 9.23 4.99
CA ASP A 87 -6.27 9.28 6.44
C ASP A 87 -5.25 8.21 6.88
N SER A 88 -5.41 6.97 6.40
CA SER A 88 -4.49 5.85 6.67
C SER A 88 -3.05 6.15 6.22
N MET A 89 -2.87 6.70 5.01
CA MET A 89 -1.54 7.04 4.49
C MET A 89 -0.87 8.16 5.28
N ARG A 90 -1.66 9.09 5.83
CA ARG A 90 -1.13 10.17 6.69
C ARG A 90 -0.64 9.63 8.03
N GLU A 91 -1.42 8.77 8.66
CA GLU A 91 -1.02 8.12 9.91
C GLU A 91 0.26 7.29 9.72
N ARG A 92 0.36 6.58 8.59
CA ARG A 92 1.55 5.78 8.23
C ARG A 92 2.79 6.60 7.93
N ASN A 93 2.67 7.91 7.68
CA ASN A 93 3.81 8.73 7.33
C ASN A 93 4.76 9.00 8.52
N ASP A 94 4.23 8.91 9.74
CA ASP A 94 4.99 9.10 10.97
C ASP A 94 5.57 7.78 11.52
N TYR A 95 5.25 6.64 10.90
CA TYR A 95 5.77 5.34 11.31
C TYR A 95 7.22 5.13 10.86
N ASP A 96 7.95 4.26 11.57
CA ASP A 96 9.26 3.83 11.10
C ASP A 96 9.16 2.87 9.90
N GLU A 97 10.30 2.58 9.26
CA GLU A 97 10.38 1.72 8.07
C GLU A 97 9.79 0.32 8.31
N THR A 98 9.92 -0.24 9.52
CA THR A 98 9.43 -1.58 9.87
C THR A 98 7.91 -1.61 9.86
N LEU A 99 7.28 -0.65 10.53
CA LEU A 99 5.82 -0.53 10.57
C LEU A 99 5.24 -0.20 9.19
N GLN A 100 5.92 0.66 8.42
CA GLN A 100 5.50 0.95 7.05
C GLN A 100 5.51 -0.30 6.16
N GLU A 101 6.57 -1.10 6.23
CA GLU A 101 6.67 -2.37 5.51
C GLU A 101 5.55 -3.33 5.95
N TYR A 102 5.32 -3.46 7.27
CA TYR A 102 4.27 -4.31 7.83
C TYR A 102 2.89 -3.98 7.25
N PHE A 103 2.51 -2.69 7.26
CA PHE A 103 1.22 -2.26 6.74
C PHE A 103 1.09 -2.46 5.24
N ALA A 104 2.15 -2.19 4.47
CA ALA A 104 2.14 -2.41 3.02
C ALA A 104 1.97 -3.90 2.66
N LEU A 105 2.69 -4.80 3.35
CA LEU A 105 2.56 -6.24 3.12
C LEU A 105 1.20 -6.79 3.59
N THR A 106 0.67 -6.26 4.69
CA THR A 106 -0.67 -6.63 5.17
C THR A 106 -1.76 -6.21 4.19
N SER A 107 -1.65 -5.01 3.60
CA SER A 107 -2.56 -4.57 2.53
C SER A 107 -2.49 -5.49 1.30
N LYS A 108 -1.27 -5.83 0.84
CA LYS A 108 -1.07 -6.78 -0.26
C LYS A 108 -1.67 -8.16 0.03
N LYS A 109 -1.46 -8.66 1.25
CA LYS A 109 -2.04 -9.93 1.72
C LYS A 109 -3.57 -9.89 1.64
N ALA A 110 -4.21 -8.88 2.23
CA ALA A 110 -5.66 -8.73 2.19
C ALA A 110 -6.21 -8.65 0.76
N THR A 111 -5.50 -7.93 -0.11
CA THR A 111 -5.82 -7.79 -1.54
C THR A 111 -5.76 -9.14 -2.28
N LEU A 112 -4.73 -9.95 -2.04
CA LEU A 112 -4.61 -11.29 -2.63
C LEU A 112 -5.64 -12.27 -2.05
N GLU A 113 -5.90 -12.22 -0.74
CA GLU A 113 -6.88 -13.08 -0.07
C GLU A 113 -8.33 -12.80 -0.51
N ALA A 114 -8.63 -11.56 -0.91
CA ALA A 114 -9.94 -11.19 -1.45
C ALA A 114 -10.19 -11.76 -2.87
N GLU A 115 -9.14 -11.89 -3.67
CA GLU A 115 -9.26 -12.15 -5.12
C GLU A 115 -8.79 -13.56 -5.55
N LYS A 116 -7.92 -14.22 -4.77
CA LYS A 116 -7.38 -15.55 -5.07
C LYS A 116 -8.08 -16.63 -4.28
N THR A 117 -8.14 -17.84 -4.84
CA THR A 117 -8.63 -19.01 -4.11
C THR A 117 -7.60 -19.51 -3.10
N PRO A 118 -8.02 -20.20 -2.02
CA PRO A 118 -7.09 -20.79 -1.05
C PRO A 118 -6.04 -21.68 -1.71
N SER A 119 -6.46 -22.49 -2.69
CA SER A 119 -5.54 -23.34 -3.46
C SER A 119 -4.49 -22.53 -4.23
N GLU A 120 -4.85 -21.39 -4.82
CA GLU A 120 -3.87 -20.54 -5.53
C GLU A 120 -2.85 -19.93 -4.57
N LEU A 121 -3.31 -19.43 -3.42
CA LEU A 121 -2.47 -18.87 -2.37
C LEU A 121 -1.49 -19.91 -1.80
N GLU A 122 -1.96 -21.12 -1.53
CA GLU A 122 -1.13 -22.23 -1.02
C GLU A 122 -0.05 -22.68 -2.01
N ASN A 123 -0.26 -22.49 -3.31
CA ASN A 123 0.68 -22.91 -4.36
C ASN A 123 1.62 -21.79 -4.84
N SER A 124 1.52 -20.58 -4.27
CA SER A 124 2.37 -19.44 -4.65
C SER A 124 3.51 -19.25 -3.66
N GLU A 125 4.74 -19.51 -4.11
CA GLU A 125 5.95 -19.30 -3.29
C GLU A 125 6.07 -17.82 -2.84
N GLU A 126 5.82 -16.88 -3.75
CA GLU A 126 5.86 -15.43 -3.47
C GLU A 126 4.87 -15.02 -2.37
N TYR A 127 3.67 -15.60 -2.37
CA TYR A 127 2.68 -15.33 -1.33
C TYR A 127 3.11 -15.90 0.02
N GLN A 128 3.64 -17.14 0.05
CA GLN A 128 4.09 -17.76 1.30
C GLN A 128 5.25 -16.97 1.93
N GLU A 129 6.23 -16.54 1.12
CA GLU A 129 7.33 -15.71 1.59
C GLU A 129 6.84 -14.36 2.15
N MET A 130 5.84 -13.75 1.50
CA MET A 130 5.22 -12.52 2.00
C MET A 130 4.51 -12.74 3.34
N VAL A 131 3.78 -13.85 3.50
CA VAL A 131 3.10 -14.19 4.75
C VAL A 131 4.11 -14.41 5.88
N ASP A 132 5.20 -15.13 5.63
CA ASP A 132 6.27 -15.31 6.60
C ASP A 132 6.88 -13.97 7.01
N ARG A 133 7.11 -13.07 6.04
CA ARG A 133 7.64 -11.72 6.31
C ARG A 133 6.68 -10.88 7.14
N VAL A 134 5.37 -10.94 6.87
CA VAL A 134 4.35 -10.25 7.68
C VAL A 134 4.42 -10.73 9.13
N SER A 135 4.50 -12.03 9.38
CA SER A 135 4.62 -12.57 10.73
C SER A 135 5.91 -12.14 11.44
N GLU A 136 7.05 -12.11 10.74
CA GLU A 136 8.31 -11.59 11.31
C GLU A 136 8.21 -10.11 11.69
N LEU A 137 7.55 -9.31 10.86
CA LEU A 137 7.36 -7.87 11.09
C LEU A 137 6.37 -7.60 12.22
N GLU A 138 5.32 -8.41 12.35
CA GLU A 138 4.36 -8.36 13.45
C GLU A 138 5.06 -8.56 14.79
N GLU A 139 5.91 -9.59 14.92
CA GLU A 139 6.68 -9.85 16.14
C GLU A 139 7.64 -8.67 16.49
N GLN A 140 8.22 -8.04 15.46
CA GLN A 140 9.09 -6.87 15.64
C GLN A 140 8.30 -5.63 16.06
N ALA A 141 7.13 -5.40 15.45
CA ALA A 141 6.26 -4.29 15.75
C ALA A 141 5.68 -4.40 17.18
N ASP A 142 5.23 -5.59 17.59
CA ASP A 142 4.77 -5.85 18.97
C ASP A 142 5.86 -5.58 20.00
N THR A 143 7.10 -5.97 19.69
CA THR A 143 8.24 -5.71 20.56
C THR A 143 8.55 -4.21 20.66
N ALA A 144 8.44 -3.47 19.56
CA ALA A 144 8.66 -2.03 19.52
C ALA A 144 7.54 -1.27 20.28
N VAL A 145 6.28 -1.68 20.10
CA VAL A 145 5.11 -1.08 20.75
C VAL A 145 5.11 -1.33 22.26
N ALA A 146 5.57 -2.51 22.73
CA ALA A 146 5.70 -2.78 24.16
C ALA A 146 6.69 -1.85 24.90
N ASP A 147 7.56 -1.15 24.17
CA ASP A 147 8.52 -0.18 24.71
C ASP A 147 8.03 1.29 24.63
N PHE A 148 6.88 1.58 24.00
CA PHE A 148 6.28 2.93 23.89
C PHE A 148 4.88 3.01 24.57
N ASP A 149 4.55 4.16 25.16
CA ASP A 149 3.30 4.41 25.94
C ASP A 149 1.98 4.11 25.16
N ASP A 150 0.90 3.90 25.94
CA ASP A 150 -0.46 3.36 25.64
C ASP A 150 -1.22 3.77 24.34
N ASP A 151 -0.70 4.65 23.47
CA ASP A 151 -1.41 5.10 22.25
C ASP A 151 -1.30 4.11 21.05
N TYR A 152 -0.40 3.13 21.10
CA TYR A 152 -0.23 2.15 20.01
C TYR A 152 -1.12 0.89 20.11
N ASP A 153 -1.70 0.60 21.29
CA ASP A 153 -2.52 -0.60 21.53
C ASP A 153 -3.82 -0.62 20.68
N SER A 154 -4.30 0.56 20.24
CA SER A 154 -5.46 0.68 19.36
C SER A 154 -5.18 0.30 17.89
N LEU A 155 -3.94 0.36 17.42
CA LEU A 155 -3.59 0.10 16.01
C LEU A 155 -3.75 -1.37 15.61
N PHE A 156 -3.54 -2.29 16.55
CA PHE A 156 -3.69 -3.73 16.31
C PHE A 156 -5.11 -4.24 16.54
N GLN A 157 -6.00 -3.44 17.14
CA GLN A 157 -7.40 -3.82 17.36
C GLN A 157 -8.31 -3.61 16.14
N GLU A 158 -7.89 -2.84 15.13
CA GLU A 158 -8.70 -2.52 13.95
C GLU A 158 -8.62 -3.54 12.80
N PHE A 159 -7.68 -4.49 12.84
CA PHE A 159 -7.60 -5.52 11.78
C PHE A 159 -8.33 -6.82 12.16
N PRO A 160 -9.17 -7.38 11.26
CA PRO A 160 -9.88 -8.63 11.49
C PRO A 160 -8.92 -9.81 11.27
N GLY A 161 -8.03 -10.04 12.24
CA GLY A 161 -7.10 -11.17 12.22
C GLY A 161 -6.72 -11.70 13.60
N GLY A 162 -7.01 -10.94 14.66
CA GLY A 162 -6.75 -11.34 16.05
C GLY A 162 -7.87 -12.17 16.66
N GLU A 163 -8.07 -13.42 16.20
CA GLU A 163 -8.68 -14.52 16.99
C GLU A 163 -8.08 -15.88 16.63
#